data_AF-A0A2V6L170-F1
#
_entry.id   AF-A0A2V6L170-F1
#
_cell.length_a   1.000
_cell.length_b   1.000
_cell.length_c   1.000
_cell.angle_alpha   90.00
_cell.angle_beta   90.00
_cell.angle_gamma   90.00
#
_symmetry.space_group_name_H-M   'P 1'
#
loop_
_entity.id
_entity.type
_entity.pdbx_description
1 polymer ?
#
loop_
_entity_poly.entity_id
_entity_poly.type
_entity_poly.pdbx_seq_one_letter_code
_entity_poly.pdbx_strand_id
1 'polypeptide(L)' 'PYLFAMIHLGLGEKDRAIDFLEKTYEDRDGYSIAFIKVDPFLDPLHGDPRFEALVQKVFAAKQ' A
#
# COMPACT_ATOMS: atom_id res chain seq x y z
N PRO A 1 -3.20 8.75 -2.17
CA PRO A 1 -2.88 8.72 -3.63
C PRO A 1 -2.67 7.29 -4.15
N TYR A 2 -3.71 6.46 -4.03
CA TYR A 2 -3.63 5.03 -4.36
C TYR A 2 -3.32 4.78 -5.85
N LEU A 3 -3.92 5.56 -6.74
CA LEU A 3 -3.69 5.46 -8.19
C LEU A 3 -2.23 5.72 -8.58
N PHE A 4 -1.51 6.59 -7.86
CA PHE A 4 -0.09 6.80 -8.13
C PHE A 4 0.75 5.58 -7.76
N ALA A 5 0.38 4.86 -6.69
CA ALA A 5 1.02 3.58 -6.39
C ALA A 5 0.88 2.60 -7.56
N MET A 6 -0.32 2.51 -8.16
CA MET A 6 -0.56 1.65 -9.32
C MET A 6 0.27 2.05 -10.55
N ILE A 7 0.41 3.35 -10.82
CA ILE A 7 1.23 3.85 -11.94
C ILE A 7 2.70 3.44 -11.74
N HIS A 8 3.27 3.72 -10.56
CA HIS A 8 4.66 3.37 -10.27
C HIS A 8 4.89 1.85 -10.28
N LEU A 9 3.90 1.07 -9.84
CA LEU A 9 3.98 -0.38 -9.88
C LEU A 9 3.97 -0.91 -11.32
N GLY A 10 3.16 -0.32 -12.21
CA GLY A 10 3.19 -0.62 -13.64
C GLY A 10 4.51 -0.26 -14.33
N LEU A 11 5.27 0.69 -13.78
CA LEU A 11 6.61 1.06 -14.22
C LEU A 11 7.73 0.21 -13.58
N GLY A 12 7.38 -0.73 -12.69
CA GLY A 12 8.35 -1.53 -11.93
C GLY A 12 9.05 -0.76 -10.78
N GLU A 13 8.63 0.47 -10.50
CA GLU A 13 9.18 1.33 -9.45
C GLU A 13 8.54 0.99 -8.09
N LYS A 14 8.86 -0.19 -7.55
CA LYS A 14 8.24 -0.74 -6.33
C LYS A 14 8.38 0.18 -5.11
N ASP A 15 9.56 0.75 -4.89
CA ASP A 15 9.80 1.64 -3.75
C ASP A 15 8.88 2.86 -3.77
N ARG A 16 8.74 3.50 -4.94
CA ARG A 16 7.82 4.64 -5.10
C ARG A 16 6.37 4.23 -4.93
N ALA A 17 5.99 3.04 -5.40
CA ALA A 17 4.64 2.52 -5.20
C ALA A 17 4.32 2.42 -3.71
N ILE A 18 5.25 1.88 -2.90
CA ILE A 18 5.11 1.79 -1.45
C ILE A 18 5.03 3.18 -0.81
N ASP A 19 5.85 4.15 -1.22
CA ASP A 19 5.78 5.53 -0.70
C ASP A 19 4.37 6.14 -0.87
N PHE A 20 3.73 5.91 -2.03
CA PHE A 20 2.38 6.39 -2.30
C PHE A 20 1.30 5.64 -1.50
N LEU A 21 1.50 4.36 -1.19
CA LEU A 21 0.60 3.61 -0.32
C LEU A 21 0.69 4.11 1.13
N GLU A 22 1.91 4.34 1.64
CA GLU A 22 2.14 4.93 2.97
C GLU A 22 1.47 6.31 3.06
N LYS A 23 1.65 7.15 2.03
CA LYS A 23 0.96 8.44 1.94
C LYS A 23 -0.56 8.31 1.94
N THR A 24 -1.11 7.30 1.26
CA THR A 24 -2.57 7.05 1.25
C THR A 24 -3.09 6.71 2.65
N TYR A 25 -2.33 5.94 3.41
CA TYR A 25 -2.62 5.65 4.81
C TYR A 25 -2.53 6.91 5.70
N GLU A 26 -1.49 7.72 5.53
CA GLU A 26 -1.30 8.98 6.28
C GLU A 26 -2.38 10.02 6.01
N ASP A 27 -2.80 10.14 4.74
CA ASP A 27 -3.90 11.01 4.31
C ASP A 27 -5.27 10.52 4.85
N ARG A 28 -5.30 9.38 5.56
CA ARG A 28 -6.49 8.73 6.14
C ARG A 28 -7.57 8.41 5.11
N ASP A 29 -7.17 8.15 3.87
CA ASP A 29 -8.06 7.63 2.84
C ASP A 29 -8.30 6.12 3.06
N GLY A 30 -9.14 5.84 4.06
CA GLY A 30 -9.46 4.50 4.52
C GLY A 30 -10.13 3.63 3.45
N TYR A 31 -10.90 4.23 2.54
CA TYR A 31 -11.60 3.48 1.49
C TYR A 31 -10.61 2.87 0.49
N SER A 32 -9.63 3.66 0.03
CA SER A 32 -8.63 3.20 -0.92
C SER A 32 -7.67 2.17 -0.30
N ILE A 33 -7.27 2.36 0.97
CA ILE A 33 -6.28 1.48 1.62
C ILE A 33 -6.90 0.19 2.20
N ALA A 34 -8.23 0.10 2.33
CA ALA A 34 -8.91 -1.07 2.93
C ALA A 34 -8.63 -2.39 2.18
N PHE A 35 -8.34 -2.31 0.88
CA PHE A 35 -8.10 -3.47 0.03
C PHE A 35 -6.62 -3.87 -0.06
N ILE A 36 -5.72 -3.21 0.68
CA ILE A 36 -4.26 -3.38 0.56
C ILE A 36 -3.78 -4.83 0.65
N LYS A 37 -4.50 -5.70 1.37
CA LYS A 37 -4.14 -7.12 1.56
C LYS A 37 -4.66 -8.05 0.43
N VAL A 38 -5.67 -7.62 -0.32
CA VAL A 38 -6.41 -8.47 -1.27
C VAL A 38 -6.41 -7.94 -2.69
N ASP A 39 -5.89 -6.73 -2.91
CA ASP A 39 -5.77 -6.17 -4.26
C ASP A 39 -4.65 -6.91 -5.03
N PRO A 40 -4.98 -7.66 -6.10
CA PRO A 40 -4.00 -8.41 -6.88
C PRO A 40 -2.96 -7.51 -7.56
N PHE A 41 -3.24 -6.22 -7.75
CA PHE A 41 -2.23 -5.30 -8.28
C PHE A 41 -1.05 -5.16 -7.33
N LEU A 42 -1.23 -5.38 -6.02
CA LEU A 42 -0.19 -5.26 -5.00
C LEU A 42 0.63 -6.54 -4.80
N ASP A 43 0.27 -7.65 -5.45
CA ASP A 43 1.03 -8.91 -5.38
C ASP A 43 2.54 -8.75 -5.60
N PRO A 44 3.05 -7.88 -6.52
CA PRO A 44 4.48 -7.68 -6.70
C PRO A 44 5.21 -7.06 -5.49
N LEU A 45 4.48 -6.52 -4.51
CA LEU A 45 5.01 -5.92 -3.28
C LEU A 45 5.00 -6.90 -2.10
N HIS A 46 4.35 -8.05 -2.21
CA HIS A 46 4.34 -9.07 -1.16
C HIS A 46 5.77 -9.55 -0.84
N GLY A 47 6.09 -9.63 0.45
CA GLY A 47 7.43 -9.95 0.94
C GLY A 47 8.38 -8.74 1.06
N ASP A 48 8.00 -7.55 0.59
CA ASP A 48 8.73 -6.32 0.92
C ASP A 48 8.47 -5.91 2.38
N PRO A 49 9.51 -5.77 3.23
CA PRO A 49 9.33 -5.44 4.64
C PRO A 49 8.53 -4.15 4.90
N ARG A 50 8.64 -3.14 4.02
CA ARG A 50 7.90 -1.88 4.16
C ARG A 50 6.43 -2.08 3.84
N PHE A 51 6.13 -2.83 2.79
CA PHE A 51 4.75 -3.17 2.42
C PHE A 51 4.07 -3.97 3.53
N GLU A 52 4.72 -5.01 4.05
CA GLU A 52 4.18 -5.83 5.14
C GLU A 52 3.93 -4.98 6.40
N ALA A 53 4.85 -4.08 6.75
CA ALA A 53 4.67 -3.17 7.87
C ALA A 53 3.46 -2.23 7.69
N LEU A 54 3.22 -1.75 6.47
CA LEU A 54 2.06 -0.92 6.15
C LEU A 54 0.76 -1.72 6.28
N VAL A 55 0.71 -2.95 5.78
CA VAL A 55 -0.45 -3.84 5.96
C VAL A 55 -0.74 -4.03 7.45
N GLN A 56 0.28 -4.28 8.27
CA GLN A 56 0.10 -4.37 9.72
C GLN A 56 -0.46 -3.07 10.33
N LYS A 57 0.01 -1.89 9.91
CA LYS A 57 -0.53 -0.60 10.40
C LYS A 57 -2.00 -0.37 10.03
N VAL A 58 -2.44 -0.85 8.87
CA VAL A 58 -3.83 -0.74 8.40
C VAL A 58 -4.76 -1.64 9.23
N PHE A 59 -4.30 -2.85 9.59
CA PHE A 59 -5.11 -3.86 10.28
C PHE A 59 -4.82 -4.01 11.77
N ALA A 60 -3.82 -3.34 12.32
CA ALA A 60 -3.57 -3.30 13.76
C ALA A 60 -4.79 -2.67 14.44
N ALA A 61 -5.61 -3.53 15.06
CA ALA A 61 -6.71 -3.09 15.90
C ALA A 61 -6.17 -2.10 16.93
N LYS A 62 -6.75 -0.90 16.98
CA LYS A 62 -6.66 -0.12 18.22
C LYS A 62 -7.34 -0.96 19.29
N GLN A 63 -6.54 -1.49 20.23
CA GLN A 63 -7.05 -1.94 21.52
C GLN A 63 -7.74 -0.77 22.22
#